data_AF-A0A7V1MXC7-F1
#
_entry.id   AF-A0A7V1MXC7-F1
#
_cell.length_a   1.000
_cell.length_b   1.000
_cell.length_c   1.000
_cell.angle_alpha   90.00
_cell.angle_beta   90.00
_cell.angle_gamma   90.00
#
_symmetry.space_group_name_H-M   'P 1'
#
loop_
_entity.id
_entity.type
_entity.pdbx_description
1 polymer ?
#
loop_
_entity_poly.entity_id
_entity_poly.type
_entity_poly.pdbx_seq_one_letter_code
_entity_poly.pdbx_strand_id
1 'polypeptide(L)'
;DRKLTEYALSLPLKTLTPGLKRKGLLRALARKYLPRETVDRPKMGFALPLGEWFRNDFGDMRTLLTDQLGSADPFGGLPVDREQVQILINEHLSGKMNHEHRLFALLTLSLWVQEAKG
;
A
#
# COMPACT_ATOMS: atom_id res chain seq x y z
N ASP A 1 19.42 -14.14 5.48
CA ASP A 1 20.60 -14.93 5.85
C ASP A 1 20.27 -15.76 7.09
N ARG A 2 20.47 -17.08 7.06
CA ARG A 2 20.06 -17.99 8.15
C ARG A 2 20.94 -17.85 9.40
N LYS A 3 22.26 -17.76 9.23
CA LYS A 3 23.22 -17.68 10.33
C LYS A 3 23.02 -16.40 11.15
N LEU A 4 22.78 -15.29 10.48
CA LEU A 4 22.46 -14.01 11.10
C LEU A 4 21.17 -14.09 11.93
N THR A 5 20.14 -14.74 11.40
CA THR A 5 18.87 -14.92 12.11
C THR A 5 19.05 -15.78 13.36
N GLU A 6 19.73 -16.93 13.26
CA GLU A 6 20.01 -17.81 14.40
C GLU A 6 20.80 -17.09 15.50
N TYR A 7 21.84 -16.34 15.13
CA TYR A 7 22.60 -15.54 16.08
C TYR A 7 21.74 -14.46 16.74
N ALA A 8 20.98 -13.69 15.96
CA ALA A 8 20.12 -12.64 16.50
C ALA A 8 19.07 -13.21 17.47
N LEU A 9 18.51 -14.39 17.18
CA LEU A 9 17.55 -15.07 18.04
C LEU A 9 18.17 -15.61 19.34
N SER A 10 19.47 -15.91 19.35
CA SER A 10 20.17 -16.32 20.58
C SER A 10 20.49 -15.16 21.54
N LEU A 11 20.34 -13.90 21.10
CA LEU A 11 20.68 -12.74 21.92
C LEU A 11 19.57 -12.40 22.92
N PRO A 12 19.92 -11.93 24.14
CA PRO A 12 18.93 -11.38 25.07
C PRO A 12 18.12 -10.24 24.45
N LEU A 13 16.81 -10.18 24.74
CA LEU A 13 15.93 -9.11 24.22
C LEU A 13 16.45 -7.70 24.56
N LYS A 14 17.03 -7.50 25.74
CA LYS A 14 17.66 -6.23 26.14
C LYS A 14 18.77 -5.77 25.18
N THR A 15 19.43 -6.70 24.51
CA THR A 15 20.46 -6.44 23.50
C THR A 15 19.84 -6.04 22.16
N LEU A 16 18.76 -6.71 21.74
CA LEU A 16 18.07 -6.43 20.47
C LEU A 16 17.27 -5.13 20.50
N THR A 17 16.59 -4.86 21.62
CA THR A 17 15.69 -3.72 21.83
C THR A 17 16.08 -2.91 23.07
N PRO A 18 17.28 -2.28 23.09
CA PRO A 18 17.72 -1.45 24.22
C PRO A 18 16.72 -0.31 24.48
N GLY A 19 16.27 -0.19 25.74
CA GLY A 19 15.25 0.78 26.14
C GLY A 19 13.90 0.60 25.44
N LEU A 20 13.53 -0.65 25.09
CA LEU A 20 12.30 -1.02 24.39
C LEU A 20 12.12 -0.35 23.01
N LYS A 21 13.22 0.16 22.44
CA LYS A 21 13.19 0.78 21.11
C LYS A 21 13.15 -0.30 20.03
N ARG A 22 12.13 -0.23 19.17
CA ARG A 22 12.04 -1.07 17.96
C ARG A 22 13.27 -0.84 17.09
N LYS A 23 13.82 -1.93 16.54
CA LYS A 23 15.06 -1.93 15.74
C LYS A 23 16.27 -1.30 16.47
N GLY A 24 16.32 -1.36 17.81
CA GLY A 24 17.33 -0.64 18.60
C GLY A 24 18.77 -1.00 18.25
N LEU A 25 19.12 -2.30 18.28
CA LEU A 25 20.46 -2.77 17.87
C LEU A 25 20.78 -2.44 16.42
N LEU A 26 19.82 -2.69 15.52
CA LEU A 26 19.96 -2.42 14.08
C LEU A 26 20.24 -0.93 13.82
N ARG A 27 19.51 -0.02 14.46
CA ARG A 27 19.72 1.42 14.33
C ARG A 27 21.05 1.86 14.94
N ALA A 28 21.44 1.30 16.08
CA ALA A 28 22.73 1.59 16.70
C ALA A 28 23.91 1.20 15.79
N LEU A 29 23.82 0.03 15.13
CA LEU A 29 24.80 -0.41 14.13
C LEU A 29 24.76 0.47 12.87
N ALA A 30 23.56 0.74 12.33
CA ALA A 30 23.40 1.50 11.10
C ALA A 30 23.93 2.94 11.21
N ARG A 31 23.83 3.59 12.37
CA ARG A 31 24.41 4.94 12.60
C ARG A 31 25.94 5.00 12.43
N LYS A 32 26.64 3.86 12.43
CA LYS A 32 28.07 3.80 12.14
C LYS A 32 28.39 3.91 10.64
N TYR A 33 27.40 3.64 9.78
CA TYR A 33 27.59 3.48 8.33
C TYR A 33 26.68 4.38 7.49
N LEU A 34 25.58 4.89 8.06
CA LEU A 34 24.57 5.67 7.36
C LEU A 34 24.28 7.00 8.08
N PRO A 35 23.89 8.05 7.33
CA PRO A 35 23.50 9.33 7.93
C PRO A 35 22.32 9.21 8.90
N ARG A 36 22.27 10.09 9.91
CA ARG A 36 21.26 10.02 10.98
C ARG A 36 19.85 10.18 10.43
N GLU A 37 19.67 11.07 9.45
CA GLU A 37 18.42 11.31 8.75
C GLU A 37 17.87 10.04 8.07
N THR A 38 18.73 9.14 7.61
CA THR A 38 18.31 7.86 7.03
C THR A 38 17.89 6.87 8.12
N VAL A 39 18.70 6.75 9.18
CA VAL A 39 18.49 5.74 10.23
C VAL A 39 17.31 6.08 11.14
N ASP A 40 17.15 7.36 11.45
CA ASP A 40 16.16 7.85 12.41
C ASP A 40 14.81 8.16 11.75
N ARG A 41 14.71 8.10 10.41
CA ARG A 41 13.43 8.21 9.68
C ARG A 41 12.38 7.24 10.24
N PRO A 42 11.10 7.66 10.38
CA PRO A 42 10.01 6.77 10.74
C PRO A 42 9.91 5.57 9.79
N LYS A 43 9.51 4.41 10.31
CA LYS A 43 9.24 3.25 9.46
C LYS A 43 8.06 3.58 8.56
N MET A 44 8.32 3.68 7.27
CA MET A 44 7.28 3.65 6.25
C MET A 44 6.95 2.18 5.94
N GLY A 45 5.67 1.88 5.75
CA GLY A 45 5.27 0.65 5.09
C GLY A 45 5.74 0.65 3.62
N PHE A 46 5.60 -0.49 2.95
CA PHE A 46 5.65 -0.52 1.49
C PHE A 46 4.28 -0.07 0.97
N ALA A 47 3.97 1.22 1.15
CA ALA A 47 2.77 1.79 0.59
C ALA A 47 3.05 2.10 -0.89
N LEU A 48 2.28 1.49 -1.77
CA LEU A 48 2.23 1.92 -3.16
C LEU A 48 1.58 3.31 -3.19
N PRO A 49 2.11 4.28 -3.96
CA PRO A 49 1.53 5.61 -4.07
C PRO A 49 0.30 5.58 -4.98
N LEU A 50 -0.68 4.73 -4.65
CA LEU A 50 -1.88 4.46 -5.44
C LEU A 50 -2.67 5.73 -5.74
N GLY A 51 -2.79 6.63 -4.77
CA GLY A 51 -3.48 7.89 -4.99
C GLY A 51 -2.82 8.76 -6.07
N GLU A 52 -1.50 8.79 -6.12
CA GLU A 52 -0.78 9.49 -7.20
C GLU A 52 -0.88 8.74 -8.52
N TRP A 53 -0.79 7.41 -8.50
CA TRP A 53 -0.91 6.60 -9.71
C TRP A 53 -2.27 6.74 -10.37
N PHE A 54 -3.36 6.70 -9.60
CA PHE A 54 -4.70 6.98 -10.11
C PHE A 54 -4.83 8.42 -10.60
N ARG A 55 -4.32 9.42 -9.88
CA ARG A 55 -4.44 10.84 -10.30
C ARG A 55 -3.56 11.25 -11.48
N ASN A 56 -2.45 10.57 -11.71
CA ASN A 56 -1.47 10.90 -12.76
C ASN A 56 -1.43 9.85 -13.88
N ASP A 57 -2.28 8.83 -13.81
CA ASP A 57 -2.31 7.71 -14.75
C ASP A 57 -0.95 7.02 -14.93
N PHE A 58 -0.22 6.87 -13.82
CA PHE A 58 1.09 6.23 -13.86
C PHE A 58 0.92 4.74 -14.20
N GLY A 59 1.52 4.29 -15.30
CA GLY A 59 1.41 2.91 -15.76
C GLY A 59 -0.04 2.51 -16.07
N ASP A 60 -0.82 3.43 -16.65
CA ASP A 60 -2.22 3.24 -17.06
C ASP A 60 -3.19 2.92 -15.90
N MET A 61 -2.78 3.21 -14.66
CA MET A 61 -3.57 2.89 -13.47
C MET A 61 -4.89 3.66 -13.38
N ARG A 62 -4.97 4.89 -13.90
CA ARG A 62 -6.23 5.62 -13.98
C ARG A 62 -7.11 5.00 -15.05
N THR A 63 -6.54 4.74 -16.22
CA THR A 63 -7.25 4.15 -17.35
C THR A 63 -7.84 2.78 -16.96
N LEU A 64 -7.03 1.91 -16.35
CA LEU A 64 -7.49 0.64 -15.79
C LEU A 64 -8.63 0.83 -14.78
N LEU A 65 -8.50 1.78 -13.85
CA LEU A 65 -9.53 2.07 -12.85
C LEU A 65 -10.86 2.50 -13.50
N THR A 66 -10.80 3.46 -14.44
CA THR A 66 -12.00 4.02 -15.07
C THR A 66 -12.65 3.06 -16.04
N ASP A 67 -11.87 2.31 -16.81
CA ASP A 67 -12.39 1.36 -17.79
C ASP A 67 -13.03 0.17 -17.08
N GLN A 68 -12.35 -0.38 -16.07
CA GLN A 68 -12.83 -1.53 -15.35
C GLN A 68 -14.11 -1.20 -14.56
N LEU A 69 -14.10 -0.13 -13.76
CA LEU A 69 -15.25 0.26 -12.93
C LEU A 69 -16.38 0.92 -13.73
N GLY A 70 -16.07 1.45 -14.92
CA GLY A 70 -17.03 2.03 -15.86
C GLY A 70 -17.71 1.02 -16.78
N SER A 71 -17.26 -0.24 -16.80
CA SER A 71 -17.78 -1.29 -17.68
C SER A 71 -19.29 -1.57 -17.48
N ALA A 72 -19.91 -2.37 -18.36
CA ALA A 72 -21.35 -2.64 -18.29
C ALA A 72 -21.75 -3.37 -16.99
N ASP A 73 -20.95 -4.35 -16.54
CA ASP A 73 -21.18 -5.15 -15.34
C ASP A 73 -19.88 -5.36 -14.54
N PRO A 74 -19.32 -4.30 -13.92
CA PRO A 74 -18.01 -4.34 -13.27
C PRO A 74 -17.99 -5.30 -12.07
N PHE A 75 -19.11 -5.48 -11.40
CA PHE A 75 -19.20 -6.26 -10.16
C PHE A 75 -20.01 -7.55 -10.30
N GLY A 76 -20.31 -7.96 -11.52
CA GLY A 76 -20.90 -9.26 -11.79
C GLY A 76 -22.30 -9.49 -11.19
N GLY A 77 -23.10 -8.45 -11.04
CA GLY A 77 -24.40 -8.50 -10.36
C GLY A 77 -24.35 -8.36 -8.82
N LEU A 78 -23.17 -8.13 -8.22
CA LEU A 78 -23.09 -7.76 -6.81
C LEU A 78 -23.79 -6.41 -6.56
N PRO A 79 -24.41 -6.20 -5.38
CA PRO A 79 -25.16 -4.98 -5.05
C PRO A 79 -24.24 -3.82 -4.67
N VAL A 80 -23.39 -3.39 -5.60
CA VAL A 80 -22.51 -2.22 -5.45
C VAL A 80 -23.15 -1.03 -6.16
N ASP A 81 -23.35 0.05 -5.43
CA ASP A 81 -23.92 1.29 -5.97
C ASP A 81 -22.95 1.98 -6.94
N ARG A 82 -23.29 1.97 -8.23
CA ARG A 82 -22.47 2.53 -9.29
C ARG A 82 -22.36 4.05 -9.25
N GLU A 83 -23.41 4.74 -8.80
CA GLU A 83 -23.39 6.19 -8.69
C GLU A 83 -22.41 6.62 -7.60
N GLN A 84 -22.44 5.94 -6.46
CA GLN A 84 -21.47 6.17 -5.38
C GLN A 84 -20.03 5.89 -5.82
N VAL A 85 -19.80 4.81 -6.58
CA VAL A 85 -18.46 4.51 -7.13
C VAL A 85 -18.00 5.65 -8.04
N GLN A 86 -18.86 6.17 -8.92
CA GLN A 86 -18.49 7.28 -9.81
C GLN A 86 -18.17 8.56 -9.03
N ILE A 87 -18.91 8.86 -7.95
CA ILE A 87 -18.61 9.98 -7.06
C ILE A 87 -17.21 9.80 -6.45
N LEU A 88 -16.89 8.62 -5.90
CA LEU A 88 -15.57 8.35 -5.32
C LEU A 88 -14.45 8.52 -6.35
N ILE A 89 -14.64 8.07 -7.59
CA ILE A 89 -13.67 8.26 -8.68
C ILE A 89 -13.47 9.76 -8.93
N ASN A 90 -14.56 10.51 -9.15
CA ASN A 90 -14.49 11.93 -9.46
C ASN A 90 -13.85 12.76 -8.34
N GLU A 91 -14.22 12.51 -7.09
CA GLU A 91 -13.62 13.18 -5.94
C GLU A 91 -12.13 12.88 -5.78
N HIS A 92 -11.70 11.66 -6.10
CA HIS A 92 -10.30 11.27 -6.04
C HIS A 92 -9.47 11.88 -7.16
N LEU A 93 -9.95 11.80 -8.40
CA LEU A 93 -9.25 12.30 -9.57
C LEU A 93 -9.15 13.82 -9.60
N SER A 94 -10.17 14.53 -9.09
CA SER A 94 -10.13 15.98 -8.92
C SER A 94 -9.23 16.45 -7.76
N GLY A 95 -8.76 15.52 -6.91
CA GLY A 95 -8.00 15.85 -5.71
C GLY A 95 -8.86 16.40 -4.56
N LYS A 96 -10.19 16.44 -4.70
CA LYS A 96 -11.12 16.91 -3.66
C LYS A 96 -11.02 16.06 -2.38
N MET A 97 -10.93 14.74 -2.52
CA MET A 97 -10.74 13.81 -1.38
C MET A 97 -9.84 12.63 -1.76
N ASN A 98 -9.10 12.06 -0.79
CA ASN A 98 -8.31 10.86 -1.04
C ASN A 98 -9.14 9.58 -0.78
N HIS A 99 -9.47 8.85 -1.85
CA HIS A 99 -10.18 7.57 -1.81
C HIS A 99 -9.32 6.38 -2.28
N GLU A 100 -7.99 6.51 -2.29
CA GLU A 100 -7.06 5.51 -2.88
C GLU A 100 -7.32 4.07 -2.41
N HIS A 101 -7.54 3.86 -1.12
CA HIS A 101 -7.77 2.52 -0.59
C HIS A 101 -9.13 1.95 -0.98
N ARG A 102 -10.18 2.79 -1.02
CA ARG A 102 -11.54 2.38 -1.41
C ARG A 102 -11.58 2.01 -2.89
N LEU A 103 -11.00 2.87 -3.74
CA LEU A 103 -10.93 2.66 -5.18
C LEU A 103 -10.09 1.43 -5.53
N PHE A 104 -8.96 1.22 -4.85
CA PHE A 104 -8.16 0.01 -5.07
C PHE A 104 -8.89 -1.27 -4.65
N ALA A 105 -9.64 -1.25 -3.54
CA ALA A 105 -10.46 -2.39 -3.12
C ALA A 105 -11.57 -2.70 -4.14
N LEU A 106 -12.27 -1.67 -4.64
CA LEU A 106 -13.31 -1.81 -5.65
C LEU A 106 -12.75 -2.35 -6.97
N LEU A 107 -11.61 -1.81 -7.43
CA LEU A 107 -10.92 -2.27 -8.62
C LEU A 107 -10.52 -3.74 -8.51
N THR A 108 -9.91 -4.11 -7.38
CA THR A 108 -9.50 -5.50 -7.12
C THR A 108 -10.69 -6.45 -7.11
N LEU A 109 -11.77 -6.09 -6.41
CA LEU A 109 -13.01 -6.86 -6.39
C LEU A 109 -13.57 -7.03 -7.81
N SER A 110 -13.63 -5.95 -8.58
CA SER A 110 -14.14 -5.98 -9.96
C SER A 110 -13.33 -6.93 -10.84
N LEU A 111 -12.00 -6.84 -10.78
CA LEU A 111 -11.10 -7.72 -11.54
C LEU A 111 -11.30 -9.20 -11.17
N TRP A 112 -11.37 -9.52 -9.88
CA TRP A 112 -11.61 -10.90 -9.43
C TRP A 112 -12.96 -11.46 -9.88
N VAL A 113 -14.01 -10.64 -9.88
CA VAL A 113 -15.32 -11.07 -10.34
C VAL A 113 -15.31 -11.36 -11.85
N GLN A 114 -14.59 -10.56 -12.65
CA GLN A 114 -14.44 -10.85 -14.08
C GLN A 114 -13.63 -12.12 -14.32
N GLU A 115 -12.54 -12.30 -13.58
CA GLU A 115 -11.72 -13.52 -13.66
C GLU A 115 -12.52 -14.77 -13.28
N ALA A 116 -13.36 -14.71 -12.26
CA ALA A 116 -14.19 -15.84 -11.83
C ALA A 116 -15.36 -16.16 -12.79
N LYS A 117 -15.73 -15.22 -13.68
CA LYS A 117 -16.78 -15.42 -14.70
C LYS A 117 -16.23 -15.99 -16.02
N GLY A 118 -14.94 -15.78 -16.30
CA GLY A 118 -14.24 -16.30 -17.49
C GLY A 118 -13.80 -17.74 -17.30
#